data_AF-A0AAE3KSU4-F1
#
_entry.id   AF-A0AAE3KSU4-F1
#
_cell.length_a   1.000
_cell.length_b   1.000
_cell.length_c   1.000
_cell.angle_alpha   90.00
_cell.angle_beta   90.00
_cell.angle_gamma   90.00
#
_symmetry.space_group_name_H-M   'P 1'
#
loop_
_entity.id
_entity.type
_entity.pdbx_description
1 polymer ?
#
loop_
_entity_poly.entity_id
_entity_poly.type
_entity_poly.pdbx_seq_one_letter_code
_entity_poly.pdbx_strand_id
1 'polypeptide(L)'
;MIYFFIIIGVLVVYKFIADSNKQTEQLKGEPLPQKFNAFIETLNKYAFSGSGLTTKLSETSYNLYKEGENQIINLEYAFGTLKVIWRYKYFQQELVHKKEFENSQNIRQDWQIRMADSLISEMKKAIELHKIQVNHNLNSN
;
A
#
# COMPACT_ATOMS: atom_id res chain seq x y z
N MET A 1 -44.37 -14.72 -14.51
CA MET A 1 -43.13 -15.42 -14.14
C MET A 1 -41.90 -14.79 -14.79
N ILE A 2 -41.79 -14.70 -16.13
CA ILE A 2 -40.63 -14.09 -16.83
C ILE A 2 -40.35 -12.64 -16.41
N TYR A 3 -41.38 -11.77 -16.32
CA TYR A 3 -41.21 -10.38 -15.92
C TYR A 3 -40.69 -10.19 -14.48
N PHE A 4 -40.95 -11.13 -13.58
CA PHE A 4 -40.45 -11.10 -12.21
C PHE A 4 -38.94 -11.30 -12.15
N PHE A 5 -38.40 -12.22 -12.97
CA PHE A 5 -36.95 -12.44 -13.08
C PHE A 5 -36.24 -11.26 -13.75
N ILE A 6 -36.87 -10.59 -14.72
CA ILE A 6 -36.32 -9.39 -15.36
C ILE A 6 -36.20 -8.25 -14.33
N ILE A 7 -37.23 -8.02 -13.52
CA ILE A 7 -37.22 -6.97 -12.48
C ILE A 7 -36.12 -7.23 -11.43
N ILE A 8 -35.97 -8.48 -10.98
CA ILE A 8 -34.90 -8.87 -10.05
C ILE A 8 -33.53 -8.65 -10.69
N GLY A 9 -33.35 -9.04 -11.95
CA GLY A 9 -32.10 -8.84 -12.69
C GLY A 9 -31.71 -7.36 -12.79
N VAL A 10 -32.66 -6.48 -13.12
CA VAL A 10 -32.44 -5.04 -13.18
C VAL A 10 -32.05 -4.48 -11.80
N LEU A 11 -32.69 -4.91 -10.71
CA LEU A 11 -32.35 -4.45 -9.35
C LEU A 11 -30.95 -4.87 -8.91
N VAL A 12 -30.53 -6.10 -9.24
CA VAL A 12 -29.18 -6.61 -8.91
C VAL A 12 -28.10 -5.84 -9.69
N VAL A 13 -28.32 -5.62 -10.99
CA VAL A 13 -27.41 -4.83 -11.83
C VAL A 13 -27.34 -3.38 -11.36
N TYR A 14 -28.47 -2.78 -10.98
CA TYR A 14 -28.51 -1.40 -10.47
C TYR A 14 -27.75 -1.25 -9.15
N LYS A 15 -27.87 -2.21 -8.22
CA LYS A 15 -27.07 -2.23 -6.99
C LYS A 15 -25.58 -2.37 -7.28
N PHE A 16 -25.22 -3.25 -8.21
CA PHE A 16 -23.82 -3.48 -8.58
C PHE A 16 -23.17 -2.24 -9.23
N ILE A 17 -23.91 -1.54 -10.09
CA ILE A 17 -23.47 -0.25 -10.68
C ILE A 17 -23.41 0.85 -9.62
N ALA A 18 -24.40 0.93 -8.72
CA ALA A 18 -24.40 1.93 -7.65
C ALA A 18 -23.24 1.73 -6.65
N ASP A 19 -22.91 0.48 -6.31
CA ASP A 19 -21.77 0.18 -5.42
C ASP A 19 -20.42 0.39 -6.12
N SER A 20 -20.36 0.21 -7.44
CA SER A 20 -19.18 0.59 -8.24
C SER A 20 -19.03 2.11 -8.34
N ASN A 21 -20.12 2.85 -8.51
CA ASN A 21 -20.11 4.31 -8.56
C ASN A 21 -19.78 4.95 -7.19
N LYS A 22 -20.20 4.33 -6.08
CA LYS A 22 -19.79 4.76 -4.73
C LYS A 22 -18.29 4.67 -4.51
N GLN A 23 -17.60 3.70 -5.12
CA GLN A 23 -16.13 3.63 -5.06
C GLN A 23 -15.51 4.86 -5.74
N THR A 24 -16.04 5.26 -6.89
CA THR A 24 -15.59 6.45 -7.63
C THR A 24 -15.94 7.76 -6.89
N GLU A 25 -17.08 7.83 -6.20
CA GLU A 25 -17.47 9.03 -5.44
C GLU A 25 -16.70 9.21 -4.13
N GLN A 26 -16.31 8.13 -3.44
CA GLN A 26 -15.40 8.22 -2.27
C GLN A 26 -14.00 8.72 -2.66
N LEU A 27 -13.62 8.56 -3.93
CA LEU A 27 -12.33 9.00 -4.50
C LEU A 27 -12.34 10.43 -5.05
N LYS A 28 -13.46 11.17 -4.92
CA LYS A 28 -13.45 12.65 -5.06
C LYS A 28 -12.85 13.37 -3.84
N GLY A 29 -12.31 12.61 -2.89
CA GLY A 29 -11.53 13.12 -1.77
C GLY A 29 -10.08 13.45 -2.13
N GLU A 30 -9.32 13.86 -1.13
CA GLU A 30 -7.90 14.19 -1.24
C GLU A 30 -7.08 12.97 -1.78
N PRO A 31 -6.21 13.13 -2.80
CA PRO A 31 -5.33 12.08 -3.30
C PRO A 31 -4.57 11.36 -2.16
N LEU A 32 -4.38 10.05 -2.28
CA LEU A 32 -3.67 9.22 -1.28
C LEU A 32 -2.35 9.85 -0.79
N PRO A 33 -1.49 10.42 -1.67
CA PRO A 33 -0.26 11.07 -1.22
C PRO A 33 -0.47 12.25 -0.28
N GLN A 34 -1.51 13.03 -0.50
CA GLN A 34 -1.85 14.18 0.32
C GLN A 34 -2.48 13.72 1.65
N LYS A 35 -3.40 12.76 1.60
CA LYS A 35 -4.04 12.17 2.79
C LYS A 35 -3.05 11.53 3.77
N PHE A 36 -2.06 10.82 3.23
CA PHE A 36 -1.05 10.09 4.00
C PHE A 36 0.33 10.75 3.94
N ASN A 37 0.38 12.09 3.79
CA ASN A 37 1.63 12.80 3.53
C ASN A 37 2.73 12.48 4.55
N ALA A 38 2.42 12.60 5.85
CA ALA A 38 3.42 12.38 6.90
C ALA A 38 3.87 10.91 6.97
N PHE A 39 2.98 9.97 6.68
CA PHE A 39 3.32 8.55 6.59
C PHE A 39 4.31 8.32 5.44
N ILE A 40 4.01 8.85 4.25
CA ILE A 40 4.84 8.71 3.05
C ILE A 40 6.18 9.41 3.21
N GLU A 41 6.21 10.63 3.75
CA GLU A 41 7.44 11.37 4.05
C GLU A 41 8.35 10.60 5.01
N THR A 42 7.77 10.00 6.06
CA THR A 42 8.53 9.21 7.04
C THR A 42 9.12 7.97 6.39
N LEU A 43 8.35 7.24 5.58
CA LEU A 43 8.85 6.11 4.80
C LEU A 43 9.91 6.53 3.78
N ASN A 44 9.72 7.66 3.09
CA ASN A 44 10.64 8.17 2.09
C ASN A 44 11.98 8.56 2.71
N LYS A 45 11.94 9.29 3.84
CA LYS A 45 13.13 9.65 4.61
C LYS A 45 13.94 8.42 5.00
N TYR A 46 13.27 7.36 5.42
CA TYR A 46 13.94 6.13 5.83
C TYR A 46 14.43 5.27 4.66
N ALA A 47 13.57 4.99 3.67
CA ALA A 47 13.85 4.03 2.61
C ALA A 47 14.65 4.63 1.45
N PHE A 48 14.47 5.92 1.17
CA PHE A 48 15.02 6.57 -0.02
C PHE A 48 15.77 7.87 0.30
N SER A 49 16.14 8.08 1.57
CA SER A 49 16.80 9.30 2.05
C SER A 49 16.05 10.59 1.68
N GLY A 50 14.71 10.52 1.62
CA GLY A 50 13.84 11.64 1.24
C GLY A 50 13.81 11.97 -0.25
N SER A 51 14.49 11.19 -1.09
CA SER A 51 14.60 11.43 -2.54
C SER A 51 13.74 10.49 -3.38
N GLY A 52 12.89 9.67 -2.76
CA GLY A 52 11.90 8.84 -3.44
C GLY A 52 10.76 9.67 -4.01
N LEU A 53 10.21 9.23 -5.13
CA LEU A 53 9.09 9.85 -5.82
C LEU A 53 7.84 9.00 -5.69
N THR A 54 6.72 9.66 -5.45
CA THR A 54 5.41 9.01 -5.44
C THR A 54 4.82 9.00 -6.85
N THR A 55 4.60 7.81 -7.41
CA THR A 55 4.04 7.62 -8.75
C THR A 55 2.69 6.94 -8.65
N LYS A 56 1.68 7.52 -9.31
CA LYS A 56 0.33 6.98 -9.35
C LYS A 56 0.29 5.71 -10.21
N LEU A 57 -0.25 4.63 -9.67
CA LEU A 57 -0.55 3.40 -10.43
C LEU A 57 -2.03 3.33 -10.81
N SER A 58 -2.91 3.75 -9.89
CA SER A 58 -4.35 3.83 -10.06
C SER A 58 -4.91 4.96 -9.20
N GLU A 59 -6.23 5.16 -9.20
CA GLU A 59 -6.89 6.12 -8.30
C GLU A 59 -6.64 5.82 -6.81
N THR A 60 -6.47 4.54 -6.46
CA THR A 60 -6.34 4.05 -5.09
C THR A 60 -4.93 3.56 -4.74
N SER A 61 -4.01 3.50 -5.71
CA SER A 61 -2.69 2.91 -5.52
C SER A 61 -1.55 3.76 -6.06
N TYR A 62 -0.49 3.84 -5.26
CA TYR A 62 0.71 4.63 -5.53
C TYR A 62 1.95 3.83 -5.18
N ASN A 63 3.02 4.04 -5.94
CA ASN A 63 4.35 3.57 -5.59
C ASN A 63 5.17 4.73 -5.03
N LEU A 64 5.92 4.47 -3.97
CA LEU A 64 7.05 5.26 -3.54
C LEU A 64 8.32 4.50 -3.93
N TYR A 65 9.10 5.07 -4.84
CA TYR A 65 10.33 4.46 -5.33
C TYR A 65 11.38 5.52 -5.71
N LYS A 66 12.64 5.10 -5.78
CA LYS A 66 13.73 5.87 -6.35
C LYS A 66 14.48 4.98 -7.34
N GLU A 67 14.80 5.52 -8.51
CA GLU A 67 15.55 4.80 -9.53
C GLU A 67 16.92 4.34 -9.00
N GLY A 68 17.32 3.11 -9.34
CA GLY A 68 18.57 2.50 -8.90
C GLY A 68 18.56 1.93 -7.48
N GLU A 69 17.53 2.21 -6.67
CA GLU A 69 17.40 1.61 -5.34
C GLU A 69 16.85 0.18 -5.43
N ASN A 70 17.23 -0.65 -4.46
CA ASN A 70 16.86 -2.06 -4.41
C ASN A 70 15.53 -2.33 -3.70
N GLN A 71 14.69 -1.31 -3.55
CA GLN A 71 13.42 -1.43 -2.86
C GLN A 71 12.33 -0.54 -3.45
N ILE A 72 11.08 -0.95 -3.24
CA ILE A 72 9.88 -0.23 -3.66
C ILE A 72 8.79 -0.42 -2.61
N ILE A 73 8.04 0.64 -2.34
CA ILE A 73 6.91 0.61 -1.42
C ILE A 73 5.65 0.92 -2.22
N ASN A 74 4.71 -0.01 -2.25
CA ASN A 74 3.39 0.19 -2.81
C ASN A 74 2.40 0.51 -1.69
N LEU A 75 1.60 1.55 -1.88
CA LEU A 75 0.50 1.94 -1.02
C LEU A 75 -0.80 1.73 -1.79
N GLU A 76 -1.79 1.09 -1.15
CA GLU A 76 -3.13 0.89 -1.69
C GLU A 76 -4.13 1.26 -0.59
N TYR A 77 -5.09 2.13 -0.92
CA TYR A 77 -6.11 2.56 0.03
C TYR A 77 -7.51 2.26 -0.50
N ALA A 78 -8.25 1.44 0.22
CA ALA A 78 -9.62 1.08 -0.12
C ALA A 78 -10.42 0.82 1.16
N PHE A 79 -11.70 1.23 1.16
CA PHE A 79 -12.66 0.95 2.24
C PHE A 79 -12.19 1.31 3.67
N GLY A 80 -11.34 2.34 3.82
CA GLY A 80 -10.81 2.75 5.12
C GLY A 80 -9.58 1.97 5.60
N THR A 81 -9.03 1.10 4.76
CA THR A 81 -7.82 0.33 5.03
C THR A 81 -6.69 0.82 4.14
N LEU A 82 -5.56 1.19 4.76
CA LEU A 82 -4.31 1.43 4.07
C LEU A 82 -3.50 0.14 4.08
N LYS A 83 -3.29 -0.43 2.91
CA LYS A 83 -2.41 -1.57 2.69
C LYS A 83 -1.07 -1.09 2.16
N VAL A 84 0.01 -1.62 2.73
CA VAL A 84 1.37 -1.30 2.34
C VAL A 84 2.12 -2.57 2.02
N ILE A 85 2.72 -2.63 0.83
CA ILE A 85 3.54 -3.73 0.36
C ILE A 85 4.95 -3.20 0.10
N TRP A 86 5.91 -3.62 0.90
CA TRP A 86 7.31 -3.23 0.79
C TRP A 86 8.12 -4.39 0.24
N ARG A 87 8.73 -4.18 -0.93
CA ARG A 87 9.63 -5.13 -1.57
C ARG A 87 11.07 -4.66 -1.44
N TYR A 88 11.97 -5.55 -1.08
CA TYR A 88 13.41 -5.29 -0.93
C TYR A 88 14.21 -6.43 -1.55
N LYS A 89 15.21 -6.11 -2.37
CA LYS A 89 16.03 -7.08 -3.09
C LYS A 89 17.45 -7.13 -2.52
N TYR A 90 17.95 -8.34 -2.28
CA TYR A 90 19.33 -8.59 -1.85
C TYR A 90 19.87 -9.85 -2.54
N PHE A 91 20.98 -9.72 -3.28
CA PHE A 91 21.53 -10.79 -4.14
C PHE A 91 20.48 -11.50 -5.01
N GLN A 92 19.67 -10.71 -5.74
CA GLN A 92 18.55 -11.20 -6.58
C GLN A 92 17.41 -11.92 -5.84
N GLN A 93 17.50 -12.08 -4.53
CA GLN A 93 16.43 -12.64 -3.71
C GLN A 93 15.56 -11.52 -3.13
N GLU A 94 14.25 -11.64 -3.33
CA GLU A 94 13.27 -10.64 -2.93
C GLU A 94 12.63 -10.97 -1.58
N LEU A 95 12.64 -9.98 -0.68
CA LEU A 95 11.85 -9.93 0.53
C LEU A 95 10.59 -9.12 0.25
N VAL A 96 9.43 -9.65 0.62
CA VAL A 96 8.13 -8.96 0.54
C VAL A 96 7.53 -8.87 1.93
N HIS A 97 7.41 -7.65 2.47
CA HIS A 97 6.70 -7.37 3.71
C HIS A 97 5.36 -6.70 3.42
N LYS A 98 4.30 -7.13 4.10
CA LYS A 98 2.94 -6.60 3.90
C LYS A 98 2.37 -6.19 5.25
N LYS A 99 1.72 -5.02 5.28
CA LYS A 99 1.01 -4.53 6.47
C LYS A 99 -0.26 -3.80 6.09
N GLU A 100 -1.29 -3.97 6.90
CA GLU A 100 -2.58 -3.30 6.75
C GLU A 100 -2.87 -2.47 7.98
N PHE A 101 -3.42 -1.27 7.75
CA PHE A 101 -3.85 -0.33 8.78
C PHE A 101 -5.33 -0.04 8.58
N GLU A 102 -6.15 -0.69 9.40
CA GLU A 102 -7.60 -0.51 9.40
C GLU A 102 -8.00 0.86 10.01
N ASN A 103 -9.22 1.30 9.71
CA ASN A 103 -9.81 2.54 10.24
C ASN A 103 -8.95 3.79 9.99
N SER A 104 -8.23 3.82 8.87
CA SER A 104 -7.29 4.88 8.49
C SER A 104 -7.95 6.08 7.78
N GLN A 105 -9.27 6.27 7.98
CA GLN A 105 -10.04 7.29 7.27
C GLN A 105 -9.68 8.71 7.69
N ASN A 106 -9.51 8.95 9.01
CA ASN A 106 -9.28 10.27 9.61
C ASN A 106 -8.12 10.22 10.62
N ILE A 107 -6.93 9.84 10.17
CA ILE A 107 -5.77 9.69 11.05
C ILE A 107 -4.95 10.98 11.11
N ARG A 108 -4.64 11.39 12.34
CA ARG A 108 -3.78 12.55 12.61
C ARG A 108 -2.34 12.28 12.15
N GLN A 109 -1.61 13.36 11.92
CA GLN A 109 -0.19 13.32 11.52
C GLN A 109 0.70 12.49 12.46
N ASP A 110 0.52 12.62 13.78
CA ASP A 110 1.34 11.87 14.74
C ASP A 110 1.05 10.36 14.71
N TRP A 111 -0.20 9.98 14.44
CA TRP A 111 -0.58 8.59 14.20
C TRP A 111 0.01 8.04 12.90
N GLN A 112 0.03 8.86 11.84
CA GLN A 112 0.70 8.51 10.58
C GLN A 112 2.19 8.21 10.80
N ILE A 113 2.88 9.05 11.59
CA ILE A 113 4.29 8.82 11.92
C ILE A 113 4.47 7.50 12.69
N ARG A 114 3.64 7.25 13.71
CA ARG A 114 3.69 5.99 14.49
C ARG A 114 3.43 4.74 13.63
N MET A 115 2.49 4.83 12.69
CA MET A 115 2.22 3.76 11.73
C MET A 115 3.46 3.48 10.86
N ALA A 116 4.10 4.54 10.34
CA ALA A 116 5.31 4.43 9.54
C ALA A 116 6.47 3.84 10.34
N ASP A 117 6.72 4.33 11.56
CA ASP A 117 7.76 3.82 12.45
C ASP A 117 7.57 2.34 12.78
N SER A 118 6.32 1.92 13.02
CA SER A 118 5.98 0.53 13.25
C SER A 118 6.31 -0.35 12.05
N LEU A 119 5.93 0.08 10.83
CA LEU A 119 6.27 -0.62 9.59
C LEU A 119 7.79 -0.68 9.35
N ILE A 120 8.50 0.43 9.58
CA ILE A 120 9.96 0.51 9.45
C ILE A 120 10.64 -0.46 10.41
N SER A 121 10.19 -0.52 11.67
CA SER A 121 10.75 -1.43 12.67
C SER A 121 10.57 -2.90 12.26
N GLU A 122 9.41 -3.26 11.71
CA GLU A 122 9.18 -4.61 11.19
C GLU A 122 10.07 -4.92 9.98
N MET A 123 10.15 -3.98 9.03
CA MET A 123 10.96 -4.15 7.82
C MET A 123 12.45 -4.27 8.14
N LYS A 124 12.98 -3.51 9.12
CA LYS A 124 14.37 -3.64 9.59
C LYS A 124 14.69 -5.08 10.01
N LYS A 125 13.85 -5.63 10.88
CA LYS A 125 14.01 -7.01 11.38
C LYS A 125 13.91 -8.01 10.22
N ALA A 126 12.95 -7.83 9.32
CA ALA A 126 12.78 -8.70 8.16
C ALA A 126 14.00 -8.66 7.21
N ILE A 127 14.58 -7.47 6.97
CA ILE A 127 15.79 -7.30 6.15
C ILE A 127 16.99 -7.97 6.79
N GLU A 128 17.19 -7.83 8.10
CA GLU A 128 18.29 -8.46 8.82
C GLU A 128 18.23 -9.99 8.70
N LEU A 129 17.07 -10.57 8.97
CA LEU A 129 16.84 -12.01 8.84
C LEU A 129 17.03 -12.48 7.39
N HIS A 130 16.49 -11.73 6.42
CA HIS A 130 16.65 -12.04 4.99
C HIS A 130 18.12 -12.05 4.58
N LYS A 131 18.91 -11.06 5.01
CA LYS A 131 20.35 -11.00 4.70
C LYS A 131 21.11 -12.20 5.28
N ILE A 132 20.81 -12.61 6.51
CA ILE A 132 21.42 -13.79 7.15
C ILE A 132 21.11 -15.04 6.32
N GLN A 133 19.83 -15.24 5.98
CA GLN A 133 19.38 -16.40 5.21
C GLN A 133 20.03 -16.45 3.81
N VAL A 134 20.04 -15.33 3.10
CA VAL A 134 20.65 -15.23 1.76
C VAL A 134 22.15 -15.54 1.83
N ASN A 135 22.87 -14.95 2.79
CA ASN A 135 24.31 -15.19 2.94
C ASN A 135 24.61 -16.66 3.31
N HIS A 136 23.80 -17.28 4.17
CA HIS A 136 23.94 -18.70 4.48
C HIS A 136 23.80 -19.55 3.22
N ASN A 137 22.78 -19.29 2.41
CA ASN A 137 22.53 -20.02 1.16
C ASN A 137 23.63 -19.83 0.11
N LEU A 138 24.29 -18.66 0.11
CA LEU A 138 25.43 -18.40 -0.79
C LEU A 138 26.69 -19.16 -0.36
N ASN A 139 26.89 -19.36 0.95
CA ASN A 139 28.07 -20.05 1.49
C ASN A 139 27.92 -21.58 1.57
N SER A 140 26.69 -22.08 1.43
CA SER A 140 26.38 -23.52 1.43
C SER A 140 26.45 -24.17 0.04
N ASN A 141 26.74 -23.39 -1.01
CA ASN A 141 26.92 -23.83 -2.39
C ASN A 141 28.38 -23.71 -2.80
#